data_AF-X1T6C1-F1
#
_entry.id   AF-X1T6C1-F1
#
_cell.length_a   1.000
_cell.length_b   1.000
_cell.length_c   1.000
_cell.angle_alpha   90.00
_cell.angle_beta   90.00
_cell.angle_gamma   90.00
#
_symmetry.space_group_name_H-M   'P 1'
#
loop_
_entity.id
_entity.type
_entity.pdbx_description
1 polymer ?
#
loop_
_entity_poly.entity_id
_entity_poly.type
_entity_poly.pdbx_seq_one_letter_code
_entity_poly.pdbx_strand_id
1 'polypeptide(L)'
;MAELSEKEMLEKLKGFNTPSIANVVATYPSNPLCLGLYDPWRSNWYTDQSVHCIFPELGRLIGYAVTVVFSLADPNFNRLTWG
;
A
#
# COMPACT_ATOMS: atom_id res chain seq x y z
N MET A 1 9.81 23.44 14.16
CA MET A 1 8.48 22.80 14.02
C MET A 1 8.41 21.72 15.09
N ALA A 2 7.36 21.65 15.90
CA ALA A 2 7.21 20.54 16.85
C ALA A 2 7.16 19.24 16.05
N GLU A 3 7.97 18.24 16.44
CA GLU A 3 7.90 16.93 15.80
C GLU A 3 6.55 16.30 16.10
N LEU A 4 5.88 15.82 15.05
CA LEU A 4 4.63 15.10 15.18
C LEU A 4 4.93 13.68 15.67
N SER A 5 4.03 13.14 16.49
CA SER A 5 4.02 11.69 16.70
C SER A 5 3.72 10.96 15.38
N GLU A 6 4.16 9.71 15.29
CA GLU A 6 3.89 8.86 14.12
C GLU A 6 2.39 8.78 13.81
N LYS A 7 1.55 8.64 14.85
CA LYS A 7 0.09 8.62 14.70
C LYS A 7 -0.45 9.91 14.08
N GLU A 8 0.05 11.07 14.52
CA GLU A 8 -0.36 12.36 13.96
C GLU A 8 0.12 12.54 12.52
N MET A 9 1.30 12.01 12.19
CA MET A 9 1.81 11.99 10.82
C MET A 9 0.92 11.13 9.92
N LEU A 10 0.55 9.93 10.37
CA LEU A 10 -0.34 9.04 9.63
C LEU A 10 -1.71 9.68 9.40
N GLU A 11 -2.34 10.25 10.43
CA GLU A 11 -3.65 10.90 10.24
C GLU A 11 -3.59 12.08 9.26
N LYS A 12 -2.48 12.84 9.23
CA LYS A 12 -2.29 13.91 8.24
C LYS A 12 -2.22 13.40 6.79
N LEU A 13 -1.70 12.18 6.57
CA LEU A 13 -1.61 11.61 5.22
C LEU A 13 -2.98 11.35 4.59
N LYS A 14 -4.06 11.19 5.39
CA LYS A 14 -5.44 11.06 4.88
C LYS A 14 -5.93 12.31 4.13
N GLY A 15 -5.27 13.46 4.33
CA GLY A 15 -5.52 14.69 3.59
C GLY A 15 -5.13 14.61 2.11
N PHE A 16 -4.30 13.64 1.72
CA PHE A 16 -3.86 13.42 0.34
C PHE A 16 -4.61 12.24 -0.28
N ASN A 17 -4.76 12.27 -1.61
CA ASN A 17 -5.26 11.11 -2.34
C ASN A 17 -4.12 10.10 -2.61
N THR A 18 -4.47 8.84 -2.86
CA THR A 18 -3.49 7.77 -3.09
C THR A 18 -2.59 8.02 -4.32
N PRO A 19 -3.07 8.56 -5.46
CA PRO A 19 -2.19 8.93 -6.58
C PRO A 19 -1.16 10.00 -6.24
N SER A 20 -1.50 11.00 -5.43
CA SER A 20 -0.55 12.05 -5.02
C SER A 20 0.57 11.47 -4.16
N ILE A 21 0.24 10.55 -3.24
CA ILE A 21 1.25 9.85 -2.43
C ILE A 21 2.16 9.02 -3.35
N ALA A 22 1.58 8.25 -4.28
CA ALA A 22 2.33 7.45 -5.25
C ALA A 22 3.29 8.32 -6.07
N ASN A 23 2.83 9.45 -6.61
CA ASN A 23 3.66 10.32 -7.44
C ASN A 23 4.91 10.86 -6.71
N VAL A 24 4.78 11.23 -5.43
CA VAL A 24 5.92 11.75 -4.65
C VAL A 24 7.01 10.69 -4.47
N VAL A 25 6.62 9.45 -4.20
CA VAL A 25 7.57 8.36 -3.95
C VAL A 25 8.10 7.70 -5.22
N ALA A 26 7.47 7.98 -6.38
CA ALA A 26 7.67 7.23 -7.62
C ALA A 26 8.21 8.04 -8.80
N THR A 27 7.63 9.22 -9.02
CA THR A 27 7.66 9.85 -10.34
C THR A 27 8.88 10.74 -10.56
N TYR A 28 9.48 11.25 -9.48
CA TYR A 28 10.55 12.24 -9.54
C TYR A 28 11.90 11.64 -9.15
N PRO A 29 12.60 10.93 -10.04
CA PRO A 29 13.81 10.17 -9.70
C PRO A 29 14.96 11.02 -9.13
N SER A 30 14.98 12.33 -9.42
CA SER A 30 15.97 13.26 -8.86
C SER A 30 15.57 13.88 -7.52
N ASN A 31 14.36 13.57 -7.01
CA ASN A 31 13.88 14.06 -5.72
C ASN A 31 14.37 13.14 -4.60
N PRO A 32 14.92 13.67 -3.48
CA PRO A 32 15.40 12.86 -2.36
C PRO A 32 14.33 11.98 -1.70
N LEU A 33 13.04 12.28 -1.90
CA LEU A 33 11.92 11.50 -1.37
C LEU A 33 11.44 10.40 -2.34
N CYS A 34 11.98 10.34 -3.56
CA CYS A 34 11.66 9.27 -4.49
C CYS A 34 12.41 8.00 -4.07
N LEU A 35 11.66 6.92 -3.89
CA LEU A 35 12.21 5.65 -3.42
C LEU A 35 12.91 4.87 -4.55
N GLY A 36 12.68 5.25 -5.82
CA GLY A 36 13.31 4.61 -6.98
C GLY A 36 13.07 3.10 -7.09
N LEU A 37 11.99 2.60 -6.47
CA LEU A 37 11.73 1.16 -6.33
C LEU A 37 11.53 0.46 -7.68
N TYR A 38 11.06 1.20 -8.68
CA TYR A 38 10.69 0.68 -9.99
C TYR A 38 10.88 1.72 -11.11
N ASP A 39 10.93 1.26 -12.36
CA ASP A 39 10.87 2.13 -13.53
C ASP A 39 9.48 2.81 -13.60
N PRO A 40 9.40 4.16 -13.57
CA PRO A 40 8.13 4.88 -13.55
C PRO A 40 7.22 4.60 -14.76
N TRP A 41 7.78 4.15 -15.88
CA TRP A 41 7.08 3.97 -17.15
C TRP A 41 6.79 2.50 -17.49
N ARG A 42 7.33 1.55 -16.72
CA ARG A 42 7.22 0.10 -17.02
C ARG A 42 6.58 -0.73 -15.92
N SER A 43 6.37 -0.20 -14.73
CA SER A 43 5.86 -0.98 -13.59
C SER A 43 4.42 -0.65 -13.22
N ASN A 44 3.69 -1.65 -12.71
CA ASN A 44 2.33 -1.50 -12.20
C ASN A 44 2.35 -0.87 -10.80
N TRP A 45 2.48 0.46 -10.75
CA TRP A 45 2.51 1.25 -9.51
C TRP A 45 1.18 1.28 -8.77
N TYR A 46 0.09 1.21 -9.52
CA TYR A 46 -1.25 1.26 -8.97
C TYR A 46 -1.70 -0.13 -8.58
N THR A 47 -2.49 -0.19 -7.50
CA THR A 47 -3.27 -1.37 -7.18
C THR A 47 -4.05 -1.80 -8.43
N ASP A 48 -4.12 -3.10 -8.63
CA ASP A 48 -4.87 -3.69 -9.73
C ASP A 48 -6.30 -3.12 -9.78
N GLN A 49 -6.75 -2.73 -10.98
CA GLN A 49 -8.02 -2.03 -11.17
C GLN A 49 -9.25 -2.94 -10.97
N SER A 50 -9.08 -4.25 -10.84
CA SER A 50 -10.17 -5.14 -10.42
C SER A 50 -10.50 -5.03 -8.93
N VAL A 51 -9.60 -4.47 -8.12
CA VAL A 51 -9.81 -4.25 -6.68
C VAL A 51 -10.64 -2.98 -6.46
N HIS A 52 -11.78 -3.14 -5.79
CA HIS A 52 -12.72 -2.05 -5.52
C HIS A 52 -13.03 -1.93 -4.03
N CYS A 53 -13.32 -0.70 -3.59
CA CYS A 53 -13.73 -0.43 -2.21
C CYS A 53 -15.15 -0.97 -1.97
N ILE A 54 -15.30 -1.84 -0.96
CA ILE A 54 -16.60 -2.40 -0.58
C ILE A 54 -17.41 -1.40 0.26
N PHE A 55 -16.74 -0.52 1.02
CA PHE A 55 -17.35 0.42 1.98
C PHE A 55 -16.91 1.87 1.71
N PRO A 56 -17.40 2.50 0.63
CA PRO A 56 -17.00 3.85 0.25
C PRO A 56 -17.33 4.92 1.31
N GLU A 57 -18.33 4.69 2.14
CA GLU A 57 -18.77 5.57 3.24
C GLU A 57 -17.73 5.75 4.35
N LEU A 58 -16.79 4.80 4.50
CA LEU A 58 -15.68 4.91 5.45
C LEU A 58 -14.61 5.91 4.99
N GLY A 59 -14.66 6.35 3.73
CA GLY A 59 -13.73 7.31 3.17
C GLY A 59 -12.29 6.79 3.12
N ARG A 60 -11.33 7.71 3.24
CA ARG A 60 -9.89 7.39 3.16
C ARG A 60 -9.39 6.84 4.49
N LEU A 61 -8.66 5.74 4.42
CA LEU A 61 -8.07 5.07 5.58
C LEU A 61 -6.54 5.09 5.49
N ILE A 62 -5.89 4.98 6.64
CA ILE A 62 -4.45 4.79 6.75
C ILE A 62 -4.14 3.77 7.84
N GLY A 63 -3.06 3.02 7.68
CA GLY A 63 -2.60 2.05 8.65
C GLY A 63 -1.39 1.28 8.15
N TYR A 64 -1.00 0.27 8.93
CA TYR A 64 0.10 -0.62 8.58
C TYR A 64 -0.38 -1.78 7.72
N ALA A 65 0.42 -2.14 6.71
CA ALA A 65 0.17 -3.31 5.90
C ALA A 65 0.60 -4.59 6.64
N VAL A 66 -0.32 -5.54 6.79
CA VAL A 66 -0.03 -6.91 7.24
C VAL A 66 -0.28 -7.83 6.06
N THR A 67 0.76 -8.53 5.60
CA THR A 67 0.69 -9.36 4.39
C THR A 67 0.37 -10.81 4.74
N VAL A 68 -0.51 -11.42 3.95
CA VAL A 68 -0.85 -12.84 4.03
C VAL A 68 -0.82 -13.42 2.61
N VAL A 69 -0.34 -14.65 2.49
CA VAL A 69 -0.29 -15.38 1.22
C VAL A 69 -1.27 -16.54 1.29
N PHE A 70 -2.16 -16.61 0.30
CA PHE A 70 -3.12 -17.70 0.15
C PHE A 70 -2.87 -18.42 -1.17
N SER A 71 -3.19 -19.71 -1.21
CA SER A 71 -3.17 -20.52 -2.42
C SER A 71 -4.40 -21.43 -2.44
N LEU A 72 -4.69 -22.01 -3.60
CA LEU A 72 -5.60 -23.15 -3.65
C LEU A 72 -5.05 -24.29 -2.78
N ALA A 73 -5.94 -25.06 -2.18
CA ALA A 73 -5.56 -26.28 -1.50
C ALA A 73 -4.95 -27.23 -2.53
N ASP A 74 -3.72 -27.66 -2.29
CA ASP A 74 -3.09 -28.71 -3.09
C ASP A 74 -3.56 -30.07 -2.55
N PRO A 75 -4.33 -30.86 -3.33
CA PRO A 75 -4.81 -32.16 -2.89
C PRO A 75 -3.68 -33.14 -2.50
N ASN A 76 -2.46 -32.92 -3.00
CA ASN A 76 -1.30 -33.77 -2.77
C ASN A 76 -0.37 -33.26 -1.67
N PHE A 77 -0.65 -32.09 -1.07
CA PHE A 77 0.23 -31.47 -0.07
C PHE A 77 -0.53 -31.13 1.21
N ASN A 78 -0.44 -32.04 2.20
CA ASN A 78 -0.91 -31.81 3.56
C ASN A 78 0.21 -31.24 4.42
N ARG A 79 0.36 -29.91 4.46
CA ARG A 79 1.43 -29.28 5.26
C ARG A 79 1.17 -29.28 6.76
N LEU A 80 -0.08 -29.22 7.25
CA LEU A 80 -0.38 -29.17 8.69
C LEU A 80 -1.75 -29.78 9.06
N THR A 81 -1.72 -30.82 9.89
CA THR A 81 -2.79 -31.27 10.79
C THR A 81 -2.75 -30.42 12.06
N TRP A 82 -3.87 -29.84 12.47
CA TRP A 82 -4.01 -29.30 13.83
C TRP A 82 -4.27 -30.50 14.74
N GLY A 83 -3.28 -30.86 15.55
CA GLY A 83 -3.43 -31.75 16.70
C GLY A 83 -3.67 -30.96 17.97
#